data_AF-A0A0Q7P2U3-F1
#
_entry.id   AF-A0A0Q7P2U3-F1
#
_cell.length_a   1.000
_cell.length_b   1.000
_cell.length_c   1.000
_cell.angle_alpha   90.00
_cell.angle_beta   90.00
_cell.angle_gamma   90.00
#
_symmetry.space_group_name_H-M   'P 1'
#
loop_
_entity.id
_entity.type
_entity.pdbx_description
1 polymer ?
#
loop_
_entity_poly.entity_id
_entity_poly.type
_entity_poly.pdbx_seq_one_letter_code
_entity_poly.pdbx_strand_id
1 'polypeptide(L)'
;MLLNKIFSFNWTKVPDGNQDVEALLRGYSLFNEADYLLAHPDVALAVSDGTFLSALQHFQLYGNAESRFPGYSGFNWDDYIKANADLADFRKDGDPEAKAKKHFKEAGYAEGRRIRP
;
A
#
# COMPACT_ATOMS: atom_id res chain seq x y z
N MET A 1 -19.80 -3.46 -25.62
CA MET A 1 -20.08 -2.01 -25.65
C MET A 1 -20.88 -1.67 -24.41
N LEU A 2 -20.21 -1.16 -23.36
CA LEU A 2 -20.81 -0.36 -22.27
C LEU A 2 -19.64 0.39 -21.60
N LEU A 3 -19.09 1.35 -22.36
CA LEU A 3 -18.45 2.53 -21.80
C LEU A 3 -19.54 3.25 -20.99
N ASN A 4 -19.45 3.26 -19.66
CA ASN A 4 -20.03 4.29 -18.78
C ASN A 4 -19.81 3.91 -17.31
N LYS A 5 -18.66 4.30 -16.76
CA LYS A 5 -18.48 4.63 -15.33
C LYS A 5 -17.17 5.41 -15.15
N ILE A 6 -16.97 6.41 -16.02
CA ILE A 6 -15.99 7.45 -15.74
C ILE A 6 -16.72 8.48 -14.86
N PHE A 7 -16.07 8.90 -13.77
CA PHE A 7 -16.51 9.92 -12.80
C PHE A 7 -17.50 9.51 -11.72
N SER A 8 -16.98 8.93 -10.64
CA SER A 8 -17.44 9.22 -9.28
C SER A 8 -16.28 9.04 -8.30
N PHE A 9 -15.18 9.77 -8.50
CA PHE A 9 -14.23 9.99 -7.41
C PHE A 9 -14.91 10.96 -6.44
N ASN A 10 -15.52 10.42 -5.40
CA ASN A 10 -16.29 11.22 -4.46
C ASN A 10 -15.34 11.85 -3.43
N TRP A 11 -14.84 13.04 -3.74
CA TRP A 11 -14.00 13.86 -2.84
C TRP A 11 -14.69 14.25 -1.51
N THR A 12 -15.95 13.85 -1.28
CA THR A 12 -16.72 14.21 -0.08
C THR A 12 -16.50 13.27 1.12
N LYS A 13 -15.61 12.29 1.01
CA LYS A 13 -15.08 11.52 2.16
C LYS A 13 -13.58 11.79 2.34
N VAL A 14 -13.20 13.06 2.33
CA VAL A 14 -11.89 13.50 2.85
C VAL A 14 -12.16 14.10 4.24
N PRO A 15 -12.07 13.34 5.34
CA PRO A 15 -12.19 13.87 6.68
C PRO A 15 -10.85 14.50 7.11
N ASP A 16 -10.81 15.84 7.09
CA ASP A 16 -9.81 16.74 7.69
C ASP A 16 -8.30 16.49 7.49
N GLY A 17 -7.65 17.42 6.78
CA GLY A 17 -6.26 17.83 7.02
C GLY A 17 -5.15 17.01 6.35
N ASN A 18 -3.95 17.60 6.32
CA ASN A 18 -2.71 17.15 5.64
C ASN A 18 -2.33 15.65 5.76
N GLN A 19 -2.94 14.89 6.67
CA GLN A 19 -2.69 13.46 6.91
C GLN A 19 -3.10 12.59 5.70
N ASP A 20 -4.19 12.95 5.00
CA ASP A 20 -4.70 12.17 3.86
C ASP A 20 -3.79 12.27 2.63
N VAL A 21 -3.13 13.41 2.43
CA VAL A 21 -2.18 13.61 1.34
C VAL A 21 -0.91 12.81 1.56
N GLU A 22 -0.39 12.78 2.80
CA GLU A 22 0.79 11.97 3.15
C GLU A 22 0.51 10.47 2.99
N ALA A 23 -0.67 9.99 3.41
CA ALA A 23 -1.07 8.60 3.21
C ALA A 23 -1.15 8.24 1.72
N LEU A 24 -1.73 9.11 0.90
CA LEU A 24 -1.79 8.95 -0.55
C LEU A 24 -0.39 8.91 -1.19
N LEU A 25 0.46 9.88 -0.88
CA LEU A 25 1.83 9.95 -1.39
C LEU A 25 2.66 8.74 -0.97
N ARG A 26 2.47 8.25 0.26
CA ARG A 26 3.11 7.03 0.75
C ARG A 26 2.64 5.79 -0.03
N GLY A 27 1.34 5.66 -0.27
CA GLY A 27 0.79 4.57 -1.08
C GLY A 27 1.44 4.53 -2.46
N TYR A 28 1.52 5.67 -3.15
CA TYR A 28 2.15 5.76 -4.47
C TYR A 28 3.67 5.55 -4.45
N SER A 29 4.39 6.02 -3.43
CA SER A 29 5.84 5.82 -3.36
C SER A 29 6.24 4.38 -3.06
N LEU A 30 5.35 3.61 -2.42
CA LEU A 30 5.55 2.19 -2.15
C LEU A 30 5.09 1.28 -3.29
N PHE A 31 4.20 1.78 -4.16
CA PHE A 31 3.54 0.96 -5.17
C PHE A 31 4.55 0.27 -6.09
N ASN A 32 4.40 -1.05 -6.19
CA ASN A 32 5.10 -1.89 -7.16
C ASN A 32 4.08 -2.87 -7.74
N GLU A 33 3.91 -2.86 -9.05
CA GLU A 33 2.87 -3.66 -9.71
C GLU A 33 3.04 -5.16 -9.49
N ALA A 34 4.27 -5.68 -9.55
CA ALA A 34 4.52 -7.11 -9.33
C ALA A 34 4.21 -7.52 -7.89
N ASP A 35 4.66 -6.74 -6.90
CA ASP A 35 4.34 -6.98 -5.49
C ASP A 35 2.83 -6.88 -5.23
N TYR A 36 2.16 -5.91 -5.85
CA TYR A 36 0.72 -5.69 -5.68
C TYR A 36 -0.08 -6.86 -6.23
N LEU A 37 0.23 -7.31 -7.45
CA LEU A 37 -0.44 -8.46 -8.05
C LEU A 37 -0.16 -9.76 -7.28
N LEU A 38 1.04 -9.92 -6.72
CA LEU A 38 1.38 -11.06 -5.86
C LEU A 38 0.62 -11.02 -4.53
N ALA A 39 0.39 -9.83 -3.98
CA ALA A 39 -0.35 -9.65 -2.72
C ALA A 39 -1.87 -9.74 -2.90
N HIS A 40 -2.40 -9.43 -4.10
CA HIS A 40 -3.83 -9.33 -4.38
C HIS A 40 -4.22 -10.17 -5.61
N PRO A 41 -4.38 -11.51 -5.45
CA PRO A 41 -4.70 -12.41 -6.56
C PRO A 41 -6.02 -12.09 -7.28
N ASP A 42 -6.98 -11.50 -6.56
CA ASP A 42 -8.24 -11.02 -7.13
C ASP A 42 -8.03 -9.87 -8.12
N VAL A 43 -7.06 -8.98 -7.85
CA VAL A 43 -6.67 -7.92 -8.78
C VAL A 43 -5.92 -8.50 -9.97
N ALA A 44 -5.05 -9.49 -9.76
CA ALA A 44 -4.36 -10.17 -10.85
C ALA A 44 -5.34 -10.79 -11.85
N LEU A 45 -6.40 -11.45 -11.36
CA LEU A 45 -7.48 -11.96 -12.19
C LEU A 45 -8.24 -10.83 -12.89
N ALA A 46 -8.58 -9.76 -12.17
CA ALA A 46 -9.31 -8.64 -12.77
C ALA A 46 -8.50 -7.90 -13.86
N VAL A 47 -7.17 -7.86 -13.75
CA VAL A 47 -6.28 -7.35 -14.79
C VAL A 47 -6.19 -8.33 -15.97
N SER A 48 -6.03 -9.63 -15.72
CA SER A 48 -5.98 -10.62 -16.81
C SER A 48 -7.27 -10.67 -17.63
N ASP A 49 -8.41 -10.47 -16.97
CA ASP A 49 -9.73 -10.46 -17.59
C ASP A 49 -10.08 -9.11 -18.25
N GLY A 50 -9.16 -8.13 -18.19
CA GLY A 50 -9.33 -6.81 -18.79
C GLY A 50 -10.32 -5.90 -18.07
N THR A 51 -10.75 -6.25 -16.85
CA THR A 51 -11.58 -5.37 -16.00
C THR A 51 -10.81 -4.13 -15.59
N PHE A 52 -9.51 -4.29 -15.32
CA PHE A 52 -8.56 -3.19 -15.13
C PHE A 52 -7.47 -3.25 -16.20
N LEU A 53 -7.04 -2.07 -16.67
CA LEU A 53 -5.94 -1.90 -17.62
C LEU A 53 -4.58 -2.23 -17.00
N SER A 54 -4.45 -2.08 -15.68
CA SER A 54 -3.24 -2.37 -14.91
C SER A 54 -3.56 -2.50 -13.43
N ALA A 55 -2.63 -3.07 -12.66
CA ALA A 55 -2.74 -3.11 -11.21
C ALA A 55 -2.69 -1.71 -10.60
N LEU A 56 -1.93 -0.80 -11.23
CA LEU A 56 -1.89 0.61 -10.84
C LEU A 56 -3.26 1.27 -10.98
N GLN A 57 -4.00 0.99 -12.06
CA GLN A 57 -5.35 1.52 -12.22
C GLN A 57 -6.27 1.06 -11.09
N HIS A 58 -6.22 -0.23 -10.72
CA HIS A 58 -6.97 -0.71 -9.55
C HIS A 58 -6.55 0.02 -8.28
N PHE A 59 -5.24 0.16 -8.03
CA PHE A 59 -4.73 0.81 -6.83
C PHE A 59 -5.18 2.27 -6.71
N GLN A 60 -5.12 3.02 -7.81
CA GLN A 60 -5.57 4.41 -7.91
C GLN A 60 -7.05 4.58 -7.61
N LEU A 61 -7.88 3.66 -8.11
CA LEU A 61 -9.34 3.75 -7.98
C LEU A 61 -9.87 3.22 -6.66
N TYR A 62 -9.25 2.15 -6.13
CA TYR A 62 -9.78 1.39 -5.00
C TYR A 62 -8.70 1.04 -3.97
N GLY A 63 -7.55 0.51 -4.41
CA GLY A 63 -6.59 -0.14 -3.51
C GLY A 63 -6.10 0.74 -2.35
N ASN A 64 -5.81 2.02 -2.59
CA ASN A 64 -5.38 2.91 -1.52
C ASN A 64 -6.48 3.16 -0.48
N ALA A 65 -7.73 3.41 -0.93
CA ALA A 65 -8.87 3.62 -0.06
C ALA A 65 -9.25 2.36 0.74
N GLU A 66 -8.98 1.18 0.17
CA GLU A 66 -9.16 -0.12 0.82
C GLU A 66 -7.99 -0.51 1.73
N SER A 67 -6.95 0.33 1.85
CA SER A 67 -5.72 0.01 2.58
C SER A 67 -5.03 -1.27 2.12
N ARG A 68 -5.15 -1.60 0.82
CA ARG A 68 -4.44 -2.74 0.21
C ARG A 68 -2.95 -2.45 0.13
N PHE A 69 -2.14 -3.39 0.61
CA PHE A 69 -0.69 -3.30 0.59
C PHE A 69 -0.15 -3.00 -0.83
N PRO A 70 0.57 -1.89 -1.05
CA PRO A 70 0.93 -1.39 -2.38
C PRO A 70 2.19 -2.03 -2.98
N GLY A 71 3.08 -2.56 -2.14
CA GLY A 71 4.40 -3.06 -2.54
C GLY A 71 5.52 -2.57 -1.63
N TYR A 72 6.76 -2.93 -1.96
CA TYR A 72 7.95 -2.62 -1.15
C TYR A 72 8.89 -1.57 -1.78
N SER A 73 8.52 -0.91 -2.88
CA SER A 73 9.45 -0.06 -3.66
C SER A 73 10.22 0.95 -2.80
N GLY A 74 9.52 1.81 -2.07
CA GLY A 74 10.10 2.78 -1.14
C GLY A 74 10.30 2.29 0.30
N PHE A 75 10.25 0.98 0.54
CA PHE A 75 10.34 0.43 1.90
C PHE A 75 11.80 0.17 2.30
N ASN A 76 12.23 0.78 3.42
CA ASN A 76 13.48 0.47 4.09
C ASN A 76 13.18 -0.09 5.48
N TRP A 77 13.61 -1.32 5.78
CA TRP A 77 13.28 -1.99 7.04
C TRP A 77 13.90 -1.30 8.26
N ASP A 78 15.08 -0.72 8.11
CA ASP A 78 15.82 -0.08 9.19
C ASP A 78 15.17 1.25 9.57
N ASP A 79 14.78 2.04 8.58
CA ASP A 79 14.01 3.28 8.75
C ASP A 79 12.62 3.00 9.33
N TYR A 80 11.96 1.93 8.88
CA TYR A 80 10.70 1.48 9.42
C TYR A 80 10.81 1.14 10.92
N ILE A 81 11.84 0.39 11.34
CA ILE A 81 12.06 0.11 12.77
C ILE A 81 12.41 1.40 13.53
N LYS A 82 13.25 2.27 12.99
CA LYS A 82 13.61 3.55 13.66
C LYS A 82 12.40 4.45 13.89
N ALA A 83 11.45 4.45 12.97
CA ALA A 83 10.23 5.24 13.05
C ALA A 83 9.18 4.66 14.03
N ASN A 84 9.32 3.39 14.44
CA ASN A 84 8.34 2.65 15.25
C ASN A 84 9.04 1.96 16.42
N ALA A 85 9.12 2.65 17.57
CA ALA A 85 9.89 2.22 18.73
C ALA A 85 9.45 0.84 19.29
N ASP A 86 8.17 0.48 19.12
CA ASP A 86 7.62 -0.82 19.49
C ASP A 86 8.23 -1.99 18.68
N LEU A 87 8.80 -1.71 17.52
CA LEU A 87 9.46 -2.71 16.66
C LEU A 87 10.96 -2.84 16.93
N ALA A 88 11.53 -2.13 17.91
CA ALA A 88 12.97 -2.13 18.17
C ALA A 88 13.57 -3.54 18.34
N ASP A 89 12.81 -4.46 18.95
CA ASP A 89 13.24 -5.85 19.17
C ASP A 89 13.33 -6.69 17.89
N PHE A 90 12.79 -6.23 16.75
CA PHE A 90 12.95 -6.92 15.47
C PHE A 90 14.43 -7.03 15.07
N ARG A 91 15.29 -6.10 15.52
CA ARG A 91 16.74 -6.12 15.27
C ARG A 91 17.45 -7.33 15.88
N LYS A 92 16.84 -7.99 16.86
CA LYS A 92 17.39 -9.18 17.52
C LYS A 92 17.02 -10.47 16.78
N ASP A 93 16.19 -10.39 15.75
CA ASP A 93 15.80 -11.54 14.94
C ASP A 93 16.95 -12.03 14.06
N GLY A 94 16.91 -13.29 13.61
CA GLY A 94 17.89 -13.84 12.68
C GLY A 94 17.81 -13.23 11.29
N ASP A 95 16.62 -12.72 10.91
CA ASP A 95 16.40 -11.93 9.70
C ASP A 95 15.49 -10.73 9.99
N PRO A 96 16.05 -9.61 10.51
CA PRO A 96 15.29 -8.42 10.85
C PRO A 96 14.55 -7.80 9.67
N GLU A 97 15.12 -7.89 8.46
CA GLU A 97 14.51 -7.35 7.25
C GLU A 97 13.25 -8.13 6.89
N ALA A 98 13.33 -9.46 6.81
CA ALA A 98 12.17 -10.29 6.50
C ALA A 98 11.06 -10.11 7.54
N LYS A 99 11.42 -10.01 8.82
CA LYS A 99 10.45 -9.76 9.91
C LYS A 99 9.76 -8.40 9.76
N ALA A 100 10.52 -7.34 9.48
CA ALA A 100 9.99 -6.01 9.26
C ALA A 100 9.09 -5.94 8.02
N LYS A 101 9.51 -6.53 6.89
CA LYS A 101 8.71 -6.60 5.66
C LYS A 101 7.40 -7.35 5.91
N LYS A 102 7.45 -8.49 6.59
CA LYS A 102 6.26 -9.26 6.97
C LYS A 102 5.29 -8.43 7.80
N HIS A 103 5.76 -7.81 8.87
CA HIS A 103 4.91 -6.95 9.71
C HIS A 103 4.31 -5.79 8.92
N PHE A 104 5.11 -5.12 8.07
CA PHE A 104 4.64 -4.01 7.27
C PHE A 104 3.52 -4.42 6.29
N LYS A 105 3.67 -5.57 5.62
CA LYS A 105 2.64 -6.10 4.71
C LYS A 105 1.38 -6.56 5.45
N GLU A 106 1.52 -7.26 6.56
CA GLU A 106 0.39 -7.89 7.26
C GLU A 106 -0.39 -6.90 8.15
N ALA A 107 0.27 -5.85 8.66
CA ALA A 107 -0.36 -4.90 9.57
C ALA A 107 0.08 -3.45 9.29
N GLY A 108 1.39 -3.21 9.21
CA GLY A 108 1.95 -1.86 9.27
C GLY A 108 1.44 -0.89 8.20
N TYR A 109 1.16 -1.37 6.99
CA TYR A 109 0.59 -0.52 5.94
C TYR A 109 -0.84 -0.05 6.31
N ALA A 110 -1.71 -0.99 6.69
CA ALA A 110 -3.10 -0.72 7.05
C ALA A 110 -3.23 0.07 8.37
N GLU A 111 -2.30 -0.13 9.30
CA GLU A 111 -2.17 0.66 10.53
C GLU A 111 -1.72 2.11 10.28
N GLY A 112 -1.28 2.44 9.05
CA GLY A 112 -0.77 3.78 8.76
C GLY A 112 0.63 4.04 9.32
N ARG A 113 1.42 3.01 9.64
CA ARG A 113 2.75 3.17 10.25
C ARG A 113 3.68 4.05 9.40
N ARG A 114 4.50 4.85 10.08
CA ARG A 114 5.56 5.65 9.44
C ARG A 114 6.64 4.71 8.88
N ILE A 115 7.07 4.96 7.66
CA ILE A 115 8.14 4.18 6.99
C ILE A 115 9.51 4.86 7.07
N ARG A 116 9.55 6.07 7.64
CA ARG A 116 10.76 6.88 7.85
C ARG A 116 10.63 7.68 9.15
N PRO A 117 11.75 7.96 9.86
CA PRO A 117 11.77 8.78 11.07
C PRO A 117 11.09 10.14 10.88
#